data_AF-A0A5M3WS28-F1
#
_entry.id   AF-A0A5M3WS28-F1
#
_cell.length_a   1.000
_cell.length_b   1.000
_cell.length_c   1.000
_cell.angle_alpha   90.00
_cell.angle_beta   90.00
_cell.angle_gamma   90.00
#
_symmetry.space_group_name_H-M   'P 1'
#
loop_
_entity.id
_entity.type
_entity.pdbx_description
1 polymer ?
#
loop_
_entity_poly.entity_id
_entity_poly.type
_entity_poly.pdbx_seq_one_letter_code
_entity_poly.pdbx_strand_id
1 'polypeptide(L)'
;MTVLRQVVSRLCWTVALVGSVPLIAGSLSGNSSAAQLPAGQHQHHQAKPAGGPATLEELAAKIGCSLSIQGKGKDMRQGSCAGTGSPFTLVSFDTDAGQKDWLTAAEAYGGTYVIGTRWVVVGLPEMVEPLAEKLGGRLEQAEHGGGHS
;
A
#
# COMPACT_ATOMS: atom_id res chain seq x y z
N MET A 1 8.71 -12.60 -29.11
CA MET A 1 9.88 -12.21 -28.29
C MET A 1 10.44 -10.93 -28.91
N THR A 2 10.86 -9.93 -28.12
CA THR A 2 11.58 -8.69 -28.54
C THR A 2 10.87 -7.32 -28.45
N VAL A 3 9.68 -7.16 -27.82
CA VAL A 3 9.13 -5.80 -27.58
C VAL A 3 8.39 -5.65 -26.24
N LEU A 4 9.08 -5.88 -25.10
CA LEU A 4 8.57 -5.41 -23.80
C LEU A 4 9.69 -5.27 -22.77
N ARG A 5 10.81 -4.67 -23.20
CA ARG A 5 12.04 -4.53 -22.39
C ARG A 5 12.55 -3.09 -22.34
N GLN A 6 11.68 -2.11 -22.57
CA GLN A 6 12.05 -0.70 -22.81
C GLN A 6 11.45 0.33 -21.83
N VAL A 7 10.61 -0.07 -20.87
CA VAL A 7 10.00 0.90 -19.92
C VAL A 7 10.78 1.08 -18.61
N VAL A 8 11.81 0.26 -18.33
CA VAL A 8 12.54 0.30 -17.05
C VAL A 8 14.01 0.72 -17.23
N SER A 9 14.30 1.87 -17.86
CA SER A 9 15.71 2.31 -17.95
C SER A 9 16.02 3.79 -18.15
N ARG A 10 15.06 4.71 -18.14
CA ARG A 10 15.37 6.13 -18.37
C ARG A 10 14.56 7.04 -17.45
N LEU A 11 15.19 7.43 -16.35
CA LEU A 11 15.11 8.71 -15.64
C LEU A 11 16.04 8.56 -14.42
N CYS A 12 17.32 8.25 -14.64
CA CYS A 12 18.38 9.24 -14.77
C CYS A 12 18.25 10.34 -13.71
N TRP A 13 18.85 10.08 -12.55
CA TRP A 13 19.38 11.09 -11.65
C TRP A 13 20.00 12.24 -12.45
N THR A 14 19.51 13.46 -12.22
CA THR A 14 20.32 14.68 -12.32
C THR A 14 20.02 15.54 -11.11
N VAL A 15 20.88 15.41 -10.11
CA VAL A 15 21.17 16.42 -9.09
C VAL A 15 22.03 17.53 -9.72
N ALA A 16 21.95 18.74 -9.16
CA ALA A 16 22.79 19.95 -9.35
C ALA A 16 22.25 20.99 -10.35
N LEU A 17 22.22 22.31 -10.11
CA LEU A 17 22.67 23.20 -9.02
C LEU A 17 22.04 24.61 -9.27
N VAL A 18 21.67 25.29 -8.18
CA VAL A 18 21.90 26.72 -7.84
C VAL A 18 21.51 27.84 -8.82
N GLY A 19 20.63 28.73 -8.35
CA GLY A 19 20.45 30.07 -8.90
C GLY A 19 19.46 30.96 -8.12
N SER A 20 19.99 31.71 -7.15
CA SER A 20 19.59 33.07 -6.72
C SER A 20 18.13 33.38 -6.34
N VAL A 21 17.87 33.57 -5.03
CA VAL A 21 16.69 34.32 -4.53
C VAL A 21 17.15 35.52 -3.69
N PRO A 22 16.69 36.75 -3.99
CA PRO A 22 17.14 37.97 -3.32
C PRO A 22 16.53 38.14 -1.92
N LEU A 23 17.32 38.76 -1.05
CA LEU A 23 16.96 39.25 0.27
C LEU A 23 15.82 40.27 0.17
N ILE A 24 14.69 40.01 0.82
CA ILE A 24 13.69 41.04 1.16
C ILE A 24 13.58 41.10 2.68
N ALA A 25 14.11 42.20 3.23
CA ALA A 25 13.86 42.62 4.59
C ALA A 25 12.41 43.12 4.69
N GLY A 26 11.61 42.50 5.57
CA GLY A 26 10.23 42.88 5.83
C GLY A 26 9.86 42.55 7.27
N SER A 27 9.41 43.58 7.98
CA SER A 27 9.37 43.71 9.44
C SER A 27 8.25 42.93 10.14
N LEU A 28 8.48 42.77 11.45
CA LEU A 28 7.68 42.13 12.49
C LEU A 28 6.21 42.58 12.54
N SER A 29 5.36 41.65 13.04
CA SER A 29 4.14 41.83 13.87
C SER A 29 2.92 41.13 13.30
N GLY A 30 2.68 39.91 13.75
CA GLY A 30 1.46 39.15 13.45
C GLY A 30 1.26 38.04 14.47
N ASN A 31 0.73 38.40 15.64
CA ASN A 31 0.26 37.45 16.65
C ASN A 31 -1.03 36.79 16.14
N SER A 32 -0.89 35.75 15.33
CA SER A 32 -2.01 34.89 14.94
C SER A 32 -1.93 33.61 15.73
N SER A 33 -2.84 33.50 16.69
CA SER A 33 -3.14 32.28 17.43
C SER A 33 -3.27 31.12 16.44
N ALA A 34 -2.28 30.23 16.42
CA ALA A 34 -2.42 28.95 15.78
C ALA A 34 -3.41 28.15 16.63
N ALA A 35 -4.69 28.23 16.27
CA ALA A 35 -5.65 27.21 16.61
C ALA A 35 -5.05 25.89 16.11
N GLN A 36 -4.56 25.11 17.07
CA GLN A 36 -4.06 23.76 16.85
C GLN A 36 -5.27 22.92 16.43
N LEU A 37 -5.51 22.81 15.12
CA LEU A 37 -6.45 21.83 14.61
C LEU A 37 -5.80 20.45 14.81
N PRO A 38 -6.49 19.51 15.47
CA PRO A 38 -5.93 18.18 15.67
C PRO A 38 -5.71 17.54 14.30
N ALA A 39 -4.47 17.13 14.04
CA ALA A 39 -4.19 16.17 12.98
C ALA A 39 -5.14 15.00 13.22
N GLY A 40 -6.02 14.74 12.24
CA GLY A 40 -6.97 13.64 12.28
C GLY A 40 -6.21 12.35 12.48
N GLN A 41 -6.10 11.94 13.74
CA GLN A 41 -5.69 10.61 14.11
C GLN A 41 -6.87 9.75 13.65
N HIS A 42 -6.79 9.22 12.44
CA HIS A 42 -7.59 8.07 12.07
C HIS A 42 -7.16 6.96 13.03
N GLN A 43 -7.83 6.92 14.18
CA GLN A 43 -7.75 5.84 15.13
C GLN A 43 -8.52 4.69 14.49
N HIS A 44 -7.90 4.02 13.51
CA HIS A 44 -8.37 2.72 13.06
C HIS A 44 -8.30 1.84 14.30
N HIS A 45 -9.45 1.54 14.89
CA HIS A 45 -9.57 0.52 15.92
C HIS A 45 -9.23 -0.80 15.24
N GLN A 46 -7.95 -1.14 15.22
CA GLN A 46 -7.44 -2.27 14.46
C GLN A 46 -7.78 -3.54 15.22
N ALA A 47 -8.97 -4.08 14.94
CA ALA A 47 -9.28 -5.44 15.33
C ALA A 47 -8.18 -6.35 14.75
N LYS A 48 -7.52 -7.10 15.63
CA LYS A 48 -6.48 -8.04 15.22
C LYS A 48 -7.14 -9.12 14.34
N PRO A 49 -6.56 -9.46 13.17
CA PRO A 49 -7.10 -10.53 12.33
C PRO A 49 -7.22 -11.84 13.12
N ALA A 50 -8.30 -12.59 12.88
CA ALA A 50 -8.62 -13.79 13.64
C ALA A 50 -7.72 -15.00 13.30
N GLY A 51 -7.03 -14.96 12.16
CA GLY A 51 -6.15 -16.02 11.66
C GLY A 51 -4.66 -15.81 11.93
N GLY A 52 -3.87 -16.88 11.83
CA GLY A 52 -2.41 -16.82 11.85
C GLY A 52 -1.78 -16.50 10.48
N PRO A 53 -0.45 -16.51 10.41
CA PRO A 53 0.33 -16.41 9.18
C PRO A 53 -0.06 -17.44 8.14
N ALA A 54 -0.01 -17.05 6.86
CA ALA A 54 -0.31 -17.92 5.72
C ALA A 54 0.65 -17.61 4.56
N THR A 55 1.00 -18.64 3.80
CA THR A 55 1.76 -18.52 2.55
C THR A 55 0.87 -18.07 1.38
N LEU A 56 1.47 -17.59 0.30
CA LEU A 56 0.73 -17.21 -0.91
C LEU A 56 0.00 -18.42 -1.51
N GLU A 57 0.62 -19.59 -1.46
CA GLU A 57 0.07 -20.85 -1.95
C GLU A 57 -1.17 -21.28 -1.14
N GLU A 58 -1.13 -21.16 0.19
CA GLU A 58 -2.29 -21.44 1.05
C GLU A 58 -3.44 -20.46 0.81
N LEU A 59 -3.13 -19.16 0.65
CA LEU A 59 -4.12 -18.14 0.32
C LEU A 59 -4.76 -18.43 -1.04
N ALA A 60 -3.96 -18.70 -2.06
CA ALA A 60 -4.46 -19.02 -3.40
C ALA A 60 -5.32 -20.29 -3.42
N ALA A 61 -4.93 -21.34 -2.66
CA ALA A 61 -5.69 -22.56 -2.53
C ALA A 61 -7.05 -22.34 -1.84
N LYS A 62 -7.09 -21.56 -0.74
CA LYS A 62 -8.35 -21.19 -0.09
C LYS A 62 -9.24 -20.39 -1.02
N ILE A 63 -8.68 -19.44 -1.77
CA ILE A 63 -9.43 -18.60 -2.70
C ILE A 63 -9.94 -19.42 -3.89
N GLY A 64 -9.15 -20.39 -4.37
CA GLY A 64 -9.42 -21.19 -5.56
C GLY A 64 -8.92 -20.52 -6.85
N CYS A 65 -7.79 -19.81 -6.80
CA CYS A 65 -7.24 -19.10 -7.96
C CYS A 65 -5.90 -19.65 -8.45
N SER A 66 -5.53 -19.26 -9.67
CA SER A 66 -4.20 -19.52 -10.21
C SER A 66 -3.20 -18.48 -9.69
N LEU A 67 -2.23 -18.91 -8.90
CA LEU A 67 -1.16 -18.08 -8.36
C LEU A 67 -0.01 -17.93 -9.36
N SER A 68 0.40 -16.70 -9.62
CA SER A 68 1.62 -16.36 -10.35
C SER A 68 2.56 -15.56 -9.44
N ILE A 69 3.70 -16.16 -9.07
CA ILE A 69 4.68 -15.50 -8.18
C ILE A 69 5.40 -14.40 -8.96
N GLN A 70 5.32 -13.16 -8.45
CA GLN A 70 5.97 -11.99 -9.06
C GLN A 70 7.37 -11.74 -8.49
N GLY A 71 7.65 -12.25 -7.29
CA GLY A 71 9.00 -12.22 -6.72
C GLY A 71 9.04 -12.35 -5.20
N LYS A 72 10.26 -12.38 -4.67
CA LYS A 72 10.56 -12.32 -3.23
C LYS A 72 11.39 -11.05 -2.98
N GLY A 73 10.84 -10.14 -2.18
CA GLY A 73 11.62 -9.07 -1.55
C GLY A 73 12.40 -9.60 -0.35
N LYS A 74 13.20 -8.75 0.30
CA LYS A 74 14.01 -9.18 1.46
C LYS A 74 13.18 -9.94 2.52
N ASP A 75 12.02 -9.38 2.88
CA ASP A 75 11.15 -9.86 3.96
C ASP A 75 9.68 -10.05 3.53
N MET A 76 9.44 -10.22 2.22
CA MET A 76 8.09 -10.46 1.67
C MET A 76 8.13 -11.33 0.41
N ARG A 77 7.03 -12.03 0.13
CA ARG A 77 6.74 -12.59 -1.20
C ARG A 77 5.48 -11.92 -1.76
N GLN A 78 5.45 -11.75 -3.08
CA GLN A 78 4.30 -11.22 -3.79
C GLN A 78 3.92 -12.12 -4.96
N GLY A 79 2.63 -12.28 -5.19
CA GLY A 79 2.09 -12.95 -6.37
C GLY A 79 0.76 -12.37 -6.78
N SER A 80 0.45 -12.46 -8.08
CA SER A 80 -0.88 -12.17 -8.57
C SER A 80 -1.73 -13.43 -8.58
N CYS A 81 -3.00 -13.26 -8.24
CA CYS A 81 -4.02 -14.30 -8.24
C CYS A 81 -5.02 -13.92 -9.34
N ALA A 82 -5.11 -14.76 -10.37
CA ALA A 82 -5.92 -14.50 -11.57
C ALA A 82 -7.04 -15.55 -11.73
N GLY A 83 -8.17 -15.10 -12.27
CA GLY A 83 -9.36 -15.91 -12.55
C GLY A 83 -10.17 -15.29 -13.70
N THR A 84 -11.50 -15.41 -13.69
CA THR A 84 -12.38 -14.80 -14.72
C THR A 84 -12.59 -13.29 -14.56
N GLY A 85 -12.17 -12.71 -13.43
CA GLY A 85 -12.23 -11.28 -13.14
C GLY A 85 -10.86 -10.60 -13.15
N SER A 86 -10.84 -9.34 -12.72
CA SER A 86 -9.60 -8.57 -12.56
C SER A 86 -8.65 -9.27 -11.58
N PRO A 87 -7.35 -9.39 -11.90
CA PRO A 87 -6.39 -9.97 -10.98
C PRO A 87 -6.22 -9.08 -9.75
N PHE A 88 -5.92 -9.71 -8.63
CA PHE A 88 -5.53 -9.03 -7.40
C PHE A 88 -4.21 -9.60 -6.88
N THR A 89 -3.58 -8.87 -5.98
CA THR A 89 -2.25 -9.17 -5.50
C THR A 89 -2.29 -9.74 -4.09
N LEU A 90 -1.57 -10.83 -3.89
CA LEU A 90 -1.31 -11.45 -2.60
C LEU A 90 0.10 -11.07 -2.15
N VAL A 91 0.25 -10.67 -0.89
CA VAL A 91 1.54 -10.37 -0.27
C VAL A 91 1.64 -11.11 1.06
N SER A 92 2.75 -11.81 1.31
CA SER A 92 3.04 -12.48 2.58
C SER A 92 4.35 -11.95 3.16
N PHE A 93 4.45 -11.87 4.48
CA PHE A 93 5.57 -11.22 5.18
C PHE A 93 6.25 -12.17 6.16
N ASP A 94 7.56 -11.97 6.33
CA ASP A 94 8.33 -12.75 7.32
C ASP A 94 8.09 -12.22 8.74
N THR A 95 7.73 -10.95 8.91
CA THR A 95 7.50 -10.31 10.22
C THR A 95 6.27 -9.40 10.22
N ASP A 96 5.64 -9.22 11.38
CA ASP A 96 4.56 -8.24 11.57
C ASP A 96 5.02 -6.80 11.30
N ALA A 97 6.27 -6.47 11.68
CA ALA A 97 6.87 -5.16 11.39
C ALA A 97 6.98 -4.92 9.87
N GLY A 98 7.45 -5.92 9.11
CA GLY A 98 7.53 -5.83 7.65
C GLY A 98 6.17 -5.61 6.99
N GLN A 99 5.11 -6.27 7.48
CA GLN A 99 3.75 -6.02 7.00
C GLN A 99 3.30 -4.59 7.31
N LYS A 100 3.51 -4.13 8.55
CA LYS A 100 3.10 -2.79 8.98
C LYS A 100 3.78 -1.71 8.13
N ASP A 101 5.08 -1.81 7.96
CA ASP A 101 5.87 -0.86 7.16
C ASP A 101 5.41 -0.86 5.69
N TRP A 102 5.13 -2.05 5.15
CA TRP A 102 4.60 -2.18 3.79
C TRP A 102 3.21 -1.55 3.66
N LEU A 103 2.28 -1.81 4.59
CA LEU A 103 0.94 -1.23 4.57
C LEU A 103 0.99 0.29 4.64
N THR A 104 1.79 0.87 5.52
CA THR A 104 1.95 2.33 5.61
C THR A 104 2.43 2.95 4.30
N ALA A 105 3.32 2.27 3.57
CA ALA A 105 3.74 2.73 2.25
C ALA A 105 2.69 2.48 1.17
N ALA A 106 1.98 1.35 1.22
CA ALA A 106 0.99 0.93 0.23
C ALA A 106 -0.28 1.79 0.28
N GLU A 107 -0.77 2.12 1.47
CA GLU A 107 -2.00 2.91 1.68
C GLU A 107 -1.95 4.27 0.97
N ALA A 108 -0.77 4.87 0.81
CA ALA A 108 -0.60 6.12 0.06
C ALA A 108 -0.98 6.01 -1.43
N TYR A 109 -0.93 4.80 -2.01
CA TYR A 109 -1.37 4.53 -3.38
C TYR A 109 -2.87 4.27 -3.50
N GLY A 110 -3.58 4.22 -2.36
CA GLY A 110 -4.98 3.87 -2.27
C GLY A 110 -5.27 2.39 -2.52
N GLY A 111 -6.55 2.05 -2.62
CA GLY A 111 -7.04 0.70 -2.94
C GLY A 111 -7.78 0.02 -1.79
N THR A 112 -8.23 -1.21 -2.05
CA THR A 112 -8.95 -2.02 -1.05
C THR A 112 -8.07 -3.19 -0.61
N TYR A 113 -8.00 -3.38 0.71
CA TYR A 113 -7.09 -4.29 1.37
C TYR A 113 -7.85 -5.28 2.25
N VAL A 114 -7.52 -6.57 2.15
CA VAL A 114 -7.85 -7.56 3.19
C VAL A 114 -6.58 -7.89 3.94
N ILE A 115 -6.57 -7.55 5.23
CA ILE A 115 -5.39 -7.59 6.08
C ILE A 115 -5.50 -8.78 7.05
N GLY A 116 -4.53 -9.68 6.97
CA GLY A 116 -4.36 -10.79 7.90
C GLY A 116 -3.11 -10.67 8.75
N THR A 117 -2.81 -11.72 9.53
CA THR A 117 -1.56 -11.82 10.28
C THR A 117 -0.44 -12.20 9.32
N ARG A 118 0.52 -11.32 9.04
CA ARG A 118 1.64 -11.53 8.11
C ARG A 118 1.24 -11.80 6.65
N TRP A 119 0.06 -11.35 6.22
CA TRP A 119 -0.35 -11.33 4.82
C TRP A 119 -1.37 -10.24 4.51
N VAL A 120 -1.42 -9.81 3.24
CA VAL A 120 -2.36 -8.82 2.71
C VAL A 120 -2.83 -9.23 1.32
N VAL A 121 -4.10 -9.01 1.03
CA VAL A 121 -4.67 -9.05 -0.32
C VAL A 121 -5.03 -7.63 -0.73
N VAL A 122 -4.63 -7.20 -1.93
CA VAL A 122 -4.94 -5.86 -2.46
C VAL A 122 -5.44 -5.93 -3.90
N GLY A 123 -6.49 -5.17 -4.20
CA GLY A 123 -7.10 -5.15 -5.54
C GLY A 123 -8.33 -4.25 -5.60
N LEU A 124 -9.11 -4.44 -6.67
CA LEU A 124 -10.39 -3.76 -6.84
C LEU A 124 -11.40 -4.23 -5.76
N PRO A 125 -12.26 -3.34 -5.24
CA PRO A 125 -13.21 -3.67 -4.18
C PRO A 125 -14.04 -4.92 -4.48
N GLU A 126 -14.61 -5.03 -5.69
CA GLU A 126 -15.47 -6.16 -6.07
C GLU A 126 -14.75 -7.51 -6.07
N MET A 127 -13.41 -7.50 -6.18
CA MET A 127 -12.59 -8.71 -6.18
C MET A 127 -12.14 -9.11 -4.77
N VAL A 128 -11.95 -8.15 -3.87
CA VAL A 128 -11.28 -8.38 -2.58
C VAL A 128 -12.21 -8.36 -1.37
N GLU A 129 -13.28 -7.57 -1.39
CA GLU A 129 -14.21 -7.49 -0.25
C GLU A 129 -14.80 -8.86 0.15
N PRO A 130 -15.24 -9.72 -0.79
CA PRO A 130 -15.76 -11.05 -0.44
C PRO A 130 -14.70 -11.97 0.19
N LEU A 131 -13.41 -11.64 0.03
CA LEU A 131 -12.31 -12.43 0.58
C LEU A 131 -12.06 -12.17 2.06
N ALA A 132 -12.56 -11.06 2.62
CA ALA A 132 -12.38 -10.72 4.02
C ALA A 132 -12.92 -11.81 4.95
N GLU A 133 -14.21 -12.17 4.78
CA GLU A 133 -14.82 -13.25 5.55
C GLU A 133 -14.20 -14.61 5.22
N LYS A 134 -13.96 -14.88 3.94
CA LYS A 134 -13.41 -16.17 3.47
C LYS A 134 -12.03 -16.47 4.06
N LEU A 135 -11.21 -15.45 4.25
CA LEU A 135 -9.83 -15.57 4.74
C LEU A 135 -9.68 -15.24 6.23
N GLY A 136 -10.72 -14.70 6.87
CA GLY A 136 -10.65 -14.23 8.26
C GLY A 136 -9.75 -13.00 8.43
N GLY A 137 -9.70 -12.15 7.40
CA GLY A 137 -8.96 -10.88 7.40
C GLY A 137 -9.87 -9.69 7.65
N ARG A 138 -9.27 -8.55 7.98
CA ARG A 138 -9.97 -7.27 8.14
C ARG A 138 -9.95 -6.50 6.83
N LEU A 139 -11.10 -6.00 6.40
CA LEU A 139 -11.21 -5.13 5.24
C LEU A 139 -10.81 -3.70 5.62
N GLU A 140 -9.96 -3.06 4.81
CA GLU A 140 -9.62 -1.64 4.91
C GLU A 140 -9.62 -1.02 3.52
N GLN A 141 -10.03 0.25 3.43
CA GLN A 141 -9.99 1.03 2.21
C GLN A 141 -9.08 2.24 2.43
N ALA A 142 -8.10 2.39 1.55
CA ALA A 142 -7.23 3.55 1.53
C ALA A 142 -7.61 4.43 0.35
N GLU A 143 -7.87 5.70 0.63
CA GLU A 143 -8.09 6.70 -0.40
C GLU A 143 -6.72 7.19 -0.89
N HIS A 144 -6.52 7.22 -2.22
CA HIS A 144 -5.37 7.93 -2.76
C HIS A 144 -5.58 9.42 -2.48
N GLY A 145 -4.70 10.02 -1.68
CA GLY A 145 -4.82 11.41 -1.25
C GLY A 145 -4.74 12.40 -2.41
N GLY A 146 -5.87 12.63 -3.08
CA GLY A 146 -6.11 13.78 -3.94
C GLY A 146 -6.42 14.99 -3.07
N GLY A 147 -5.43 15.49 -2.35
CA GLY A 147 -5.54 16.81 -1.74
C GLY A 147 -5.37 17.86 -2.81
N HIS A 148 -6.47 18.42 -3.33
CA HIS A 148 -6.67 19.86 -3.53
C HIS A 148 -8.17 20.12 -3.82
N SER A 149 -8.75 20.96 -2.97
CA SER A 149 -10.03 21.65 -3.14
C SER A 149 -10.09 22.49 -4.42
#